data_AF-A0A9X8H7U8-F1
#
_entry.id   AF-A0A9X8H7U8-F1
#
_cell.length_a   1.000
_cell.length_b   1.000
_cell.length_c   1.000
_cell.angle_alpha   90.00
_cell.angle_beta   90.00
_cell.angle_gamma   90.00
#
_symmetry.space_group_name_H-M   'P 1'
#
loop_
_entity.id
_entity.type
_entity.pdbx_description
1 polymer ?
#
loop_
_entity_poly.entity_id
_entity_poly.type
_entity_poly.pdbx_seq_one_letter_code
_entity_poly.pdbx_strand_id
1 'polypeptide(L)'
;MAVMESKVGDWAKLELRIQQNMARAPTIVTLDVGDTIFKTSKDTLVRVKGSYFHVLLGSGLWTPDSGGDAYFLDLDPTLFRRALMFMRTGTAMSTDGLTTIERHEFYAMMEYLNLTEAPTQLLEWDPNAHAKEMALSNANRTVE
;
A
#
# COMPACT_ATOMS: atom_id res chain seq x y z
N MET A 1 -34.75 9.21 28.84
CA MET A 1 -33.56 8.48 29.33
C MET A 1 -32.79 7.78 28.20
N ALA A 2 -33.44 7.11 27.24
CA ALA A 2 -32.76 6.38 26.14
C ALA A 2 -31.77 7.19 25.25
N VAL A 3 -32.02 8.48 24.99
CA VAL A 3 -31.13 9.33 24.17
C VAL A 3 -29.81 9.65 24.90
N MET A 4 -29.85 9.73 26.23
CA MET A 4 -28.68 10.01 27.06
C MET A 4 -27.76 8.77 27.09
N GLU A 5 -28.35 7.59 27.27
CA GLU A 5 -27.65 6.29 27.29
C GLU A 5 -27.03 5.93 25.93
N SER A 6 -27.71 6.24 24.83
CA SER A 6 -27.16 6.08 23.47
C SER A 6 -25.91 6.95 23.26
N LYS A 7 -25.96 8.23 23.64
CA LYS A 7 -24.79 9.12 23.52
C LYS A 7 -23.63 8.61 24.35
N VAL A 8 -23.85 8.20 25.59
CA VAL A 8 -22.79 7.65 26.46
C VAL A 8 -22.15 6.38 25.85
N GLY A 9 -22.94 5.50 25.23
CA GLY A 9 -22.41 4.33 24.53
C GLY A 9 -21.55 4.66 23.30
N ASP A 10 -21.91 5.70 22.54
CA ASP A 10 -21.14 6.15 21.38
C ASP A 10 -19.83 6.85 21.79
N TRP A 11 -19.84 7.61 22.89
CA TRP A 11 -18.64 8.19 23.49
C TRP A 11 -17.66 7.12 23.97
N ALA A 12 -18.15 6.09 24.67
CA ALA A 12 -17.31 5.00 25.15
C ALA A 12 -16.62 4.24 24.00
N LYS A 13 -17.32 4.02 22.88
CA LYS A 13 -16.73 3.43 21.67
C LYS A 13 -15.66 4.33 21.05
N LEU A 14 -15.87 5.65 21.03
CA LEU A 14 -14.91 6.60 20.52
C LEU A 14 -13.64 6.62 21.38
N GLU A 15 -13.80 6.65 22.70
CA GLU A 15 -12.70 6.65 23.65
C GLU A 15 -11.88 5.35 23.58
N LEU A 16 -12.55 4.20 23.46
CA LEU A 16 -11.88 2.92 23.22
C LEU A 16 -11.05 2.94 21.92
N ARG A 17 -11.59 3.52 20.84
CA ARG A 17 -10.87 3.64 19.57
C ARG A 17 -9.66 4.59 19.69
N ILE A 18 -9.79 5.67 20.46
CA ILE A 18 -8.68 6.59 20.76
C ILE A 18 -7.59 5.86 21.55
N GLN A 19 -7.95 5.13 22.61
CA GLN A 19 -7.01 4.34 23.42
C GLN A 19 -6.30 3.27 22.59
N GLN A 20 -7.01 2.57 21.70
CA GLN A 20 -6.42 1.60 20.77
C GLN A 20 -5.44 2.26 19.80
N ASN A 21 -5.76 3.45 19.29
CA ASN A 21 -4.85 4.20 18.42
C ASN A 21 -3.61 4.70 19.19
N MET A 22 -3.79 5.17 20.43
CA MET A 22 -2.68 5.59 21.31
C MET A 22 -1.77 4.41 21.67
N ALA A 23 -2.32 3.23 21.92
CA ALA A 23 -1.55 2.01 22.18
C ALA A 23 -0.75 1.52 20.95
N ARG A 24 -1.13 1.93 19.73
CA ARG A 24 -0.38 1.67 18.49
C ARG A 24 0.73 2.70 18.23
N ALA A 25 0.71 3.85 18.91
CA ALA A 25 1.73 4.90 18.78
C ALA A 25 3.19 4.45 18.98
N PRO A 26 3.54 3.50 19.88
CA PRO A 26 4.92 3.01 20.00
C PRO A 26 5.42 2.21 18.79
N THR A 27 4.61 2.01 17.74
CA THR A 27 5.03 1.36 16.48
C THR A 27 5.15 2.33 15.31
N ILE A 28 5.13 3.64 15.58
CA ILE A 28 5.24 4.67 14.54
C ILE A 28 6.68 4.77 14.04
N VAL A 29 6.80 4.72 12.73
CA VAL A 29 8.01 4.78 11.93
C VAL A 29 8.00 6.08 11.14
N THR A 30 9.15 6.75 11.08
CA THR A 30 9.33 8.01 10.33
C THR A 30 10.16 7.73 9.07
N LEU A 31 9.63 8.12 7.92
CA LEU A 31 10.30 8.06 6.62
C LEU A 31 10.50 9.48 6.12
N ASP A 32 11.66 9.76 5.54
CA ASP A 32 11.94 10.99 4.79
C ASP A 32 11.97 10.64 3.31
N VAL A 33 11.05 11.19 2.53
CA VAL A 33 10.86 10.86 1.12
C VAL A 33 11.00 12.14 0.31
N GLY A 34 12.14 12.33 -0.35
CA GLY A 34 12.42 13.54 -1.13
C GLY A 34 12.15 14.83 -0.33
N ASP A 35 12.72 14.92 0.88
CA ASP A 35 12.53 16.01 1.87
C ASP A 35 11.12 16.13 2.47
N THR A 36 10.24 15.15 2.24
CA THR A 36 8.91 15.10 2.86
C THR A 36 8.83 14.00 3.91
N ILE A 37 8.48 14.39 5.13
CA ILE A 37 8.35 13.45 6.25
C ILE A 37 7.00 12.73 6.22
N PHE A 38 7.05 11.39 6.13
CA PHE A 38 5.91 10.50 6.29
C PHE A 38 6.00 9.75 7.63
N LYS A 39 4.88 9.73 8.36
CA LYS A 39 4.73 8.89 9.57
C LYS A 39 3.73 7.77 9.31
N THR A 40 4.12 6.55 9.62
CA THR A 40 3.30 5.35 9.42
C THR A 40 3.60 4.30 10.48
N SER A 41 2.82 3.22 10.59
CA SER A 41 3.15 2.14 11.51
C SER A 41 4.07 1.08 10.88
N LYS A 42 4.86 0.41 11.70
CA LYS A 42 5.64 -0.78 11.31
C LYS A 42 4.74 -1.82 10.65
N ASP A 43 3.55 -2.08 11.21
CA ASP A 43 2.55 -3.00 10.67
C ASP A 43 2.13 -2.68 9.23
N THR A 44 2.05 -1.40 8.89
CA THR A 44 1.71 -0.96 7.53
C THR A 44 2.83 -1.33 6.56
N LEU A 45 4.08 -1.07 6.96
CA LEU A 45 5.26 -1.32 6.14
C LEU A 45 5.54 -2.81 5.94
N VAL A 46 5.25 -3.66 6.93
CA VAL A 46 5.44 -5.11 6.82
C VAL A 46 4.22 -5.86 6.29
N ARG A 47 3.12 -5.17 6.00
CA ARG A 47 1.88 -5.80 5.50
C ARG A 47 2.12 -6.57 4.21
N VAL A 48 2.86 -5.97 3.28
CA VAL A 48 3.21 -6.58 2.00
C VAL A 48 4.46 -7.43 2.19
N LYS A 49 4.28 -8.75 2.33
CA LYS A 49 5.39 -9.69 2.51
C LYS A 49 6.30 -9.69 1.28
N GLY A 50 7.61 -9.69 1.51
CA GLY A 50 8.61 -9.64 0.44
C GLY A 50 8.85 -8.26 -0.15
N SER A 51 8.07 -7.23 0.24
CA SER A 51 8.34 -5.85 -0.14
C SER A 51 9.66 -5.34 0.44
N TYR A 52 10.15 -4.22 -0.12
CA TYR A 52 11.35 -3.53 0.33
C TYR A 52 11.35 -3.31 1.85
N PHE A 53 10.25 -2.76 2.39
CA PHE A 53 10.17 -2.47 3.82
C PHE A 53 10.03 -3.72 4.69
N HIS A 54 9.39 -4.78 4.18
CA HIS A 54 9.34 -6.06 4.88
C HIS A 54 10.75 -6.63 5.06
N VAL A 55 11.59 -6.58 4.01
CA VAL A 55 13.00 -7.02 4.09
C VAL A 55 13.82 -6.07 4.96
N LEU A 56 13.68 -4.76 4.81
CA LEU A 56 14.41 -3.75 5.59
C LEU A 56 14.18 -3.93 7.10
N LEU A 57 12.92 -4.05 7.52
CA LEU A 57 12.55 -4.20 8.93
C LEU A 57 12.80 -5.61 9.46
N GLY A 58 12.70 -6.64 8.60
CA GLY A 58 12.94 -8.03 8.97
C GLY A 58 14.41 -8.41 9.08
N SER A 59 15.29 -7.76 8.30
CA SER A 59 16.74 -7.96 8.33
C SER A 59 17.43 -7.27 9.51
N GLY A 60 16.74 -6.35 10.19
CA GLY A 60 17.31 -5.54 11.27
C GLY A 60 18.30 -4.48 10.77
N LEU A 61 18.39 -4.24 9.46
CA LEU A 61 19.23 -3.18 8.87
C LEU A 61 18.82 -1.79 9.34
N TRP A 62 17.55 -1.62 9.70
CA TRP A 62 17.05 -0.40 10.30
C TRP A 62 16.06 -0.68 11.43
N THR A 63 16.29 -0.02 12.57
CA THR A 63 15.49 -0.17 13.79
C THR A 63 14.90 1.19 14.20
N PRO A 64 13.64 1.47 13.83
CA PRO A 64 13.01 2.76 14.12
C PRO A 64 12.78 3.03 15.62
N ASP A 65 12.80 2.00 16.47
CA ASP A 65 12.46 2.09 17.90
C ASP A 65 13.62 2.62 18.78
N SER A 66 14.83 2.76 18.24
CA SER A 66 16.04 3.11 19.01
C SER A 66 16.32 4.62 19.11
N GLY A 67 15.31 5.46 18.89
CA GLY A 67 15.48 6.93 18.79
C GLY A 67 16.08 7.37 17.44
N GLY A 68 15.95 6.52 16.42
CA GLY A 68 16.59 6.68 15.12
C GLY A 68 15.91 7.72 14.23
N ASP A 69 16.74 8.46 13.52
CA ASP A 69 16.38 9.42 12.48
C ASP A 69 15.44 8.83 11.41
N ALA A 70 14.77 9.73 10.69
CA ALA A 70 13.89 9.35 9.60
C ALA A 70 14.63 8.51 8.55
N TYR A 71 14.03 7.42 8.07
CA TYR A 71 14.62 6.62 7.00
C TYR A 71 14.47 7.33 5.66
N PHE A 72 15.61 7.69 5.06
CA PHE A 72 15.65 8.46 3.83
C PHE A 72 15.39 7.59 2.59
N LEU A 73 14.56 8.13 1.69
CA LEU A 73 14.18 7.58 0.40
C LEU A 73 14.23 8.69 -0.64
N ASP A 74 15.05 8.48 -1.67
CA ASP A 74 15.14 9.38 -2.82
C ASP A 74 14.03 9.05 -3.83
N LEU A 75 12.78 9.36 -3.43
CA LEU A 75 11.57 9.08 -4.20
C LEU A 75 10.67 10.31 -4.21
N ASP A 76 9.81 10.42 -5.22
CA ASP A 76 8.83 11.51 -5.29
C ASP A 76 7.79 11.40 -4.15
N PRO A 77 7.64 12.42 -3.29
CA PRO A 77 6.72 12.35 -2.16
C PRO A 77 5.24 12.36 -2.58
N THR A 78 4.90 12.97 -3.71
CA THR A 78 3.52 13.07 -4.20
C THR A 78 2.99 11.70 -4.61
N LEU A 79 3.80 10.93 -5.33
CA LEU A 79 3.52 9.57 -5.76
C LEU A 79 3.63 8.58 -4.61
N PHE A 80 4.60 8.76 -3.69
CA PHE A 80 4.77 7.91 -2.52
C PHE A 80 3.52 7.87 -1.64
N ARG A 81 2.76 8.97 -1.55
CA ARG A 81 1.47 8.97 -0.84
C ARG A 81 0.52 7.89 -1.34
N ARG A 82 0.46 7.63 -2.64
CA ARG A 82 -0.40 6.59 -3.23
C ARG A 82 0.14 5.19 -2.89
N ALA A 83 1.45 4.99 -2.95
CA ALA A 83 2.10 3.72 -2.56
C ALA A 83 1.89 3.42 -1.07
N LEU A 84 1.99 4.43 -0.21
CA LEU A 84 1.72 4.30 1.22
C LEU A 84 0.25 3.96 1.51
N MET A 85 -0.69 4.51 0.73
CA MET A 85 -2.10 4.12 0.83
C MET A 85 -2.32 2.67 0.42
N PHE A 86 -1.67 2.20 -0.64
CA PHE A 86 -1.69 0.79 -1.04
C PHE A 86 -1.19 -0.12 0.10
N MET A 87 -0.08 0.23 0.77
CA MET A 87 0.40 -0.53 1.94
C MET A 87 -0.57 -0.51 3.14
N ARG A 88 -1.41 0.53 3.27
CA ARG A 88 -2.40 0.64 4.37
C ARG A 88 -3.63 -0.21 4.10
N THR A 89 -4.18 -0.16 2.89
CA THR A 89 -5.45 -0.80 2.53
C THR A 89 -5.27 -2.20 1.94
N GLY A 90 -4.11 -2.47 1.33
CA GLY A 90 -3.88 -3.68 0.53
C GLY A 90 -4.69 -3.71 -0.77
N THR A 91 -5.23 -2.56 -1.21
CA THR A 91 -6.06 -2.47 -2.43
C THR A 91 -5.34 -1.63 -3.47
N ALA A 92 -5.36 -2.09 -4.72
CA ALA A 92 -4.88 -1.34 -5.88
C ALA A 92 -5.46 0.08 -5.88
N MET A 93 -4.59 1.08 -5.95
CA MET A 93 -5.01 2.48 -5.95
C MET A 93 -5.21 2.95 -7.39
N SER A 94 -6.27 3.71 -7.63
CA SER A 94 -6.49 4.32 -8.93
C SER A 94 -5.33 5.28 -9.29
N THR A 95 -4.83 5.15 -10.52
CA THR A 95 -3.88 6.08 -11.14
C THR A 95 -4.60 7.24 -11.85
N ASP A 96 -5.90 7.42 -11.61
CA ASP A 96 -6.68 8.51 -12.19
C ASP A 96 -6.10 9.86 -11.76
N GLY A 97 -6.14 10.81 -12.69
CA GLY A 97 -5.56 12.14 -12.54
C GLY A 97 -4.04 12.20 -12.67
N LEU A 98 -3.31 11.07 -12.80
CA LEU A 98 -1.90 11.08 -13.14
C LEU A 98 -1.71 11.25 -14.65
N THR A 99 -0.79 12.15 -15.02
CA THR A 99 -0.25 12.24 -16.37
C THR A 99 0.46 10.94 -16.77
N THR A 100 0.75 10.78 -18.06
CA THR A 100 1.48 9.60 -18.55
C THR A 100 2.85 9.44 -17.88
N ILE A 101 3.54 10.56 -17.62
CA ILE A 101 4.88 10.55 -17.01
C ILE A 101 4.77 10.17 -15.53
N GLU A 102 3.92 10.84 -14.76
CA GLU A 102 3.71 10.53 -13.33
C GLU A 102 3.25 9.09 -13.11
N ARG A 103 2.45 8.55 -14.05
CA ARG A 103 2.04 7.14 -14.00
C ARG A 103 3.22 6.21 -14.21
N HIS A 104 4.09 6.50 -15.16
CA HIS A 104 5.31 5.72 -15.37
C HIS A 104 6.23 5.76 -14.15
N GLU A 105 6.45 6.96 -13.59
CA GLU A 105 7.23 7.14 -12.36
C GLU A 105 6.62 6.42 -11.17
N PHE A 106 5.29 6.44 -11.04
CA PHE A 106 4.59 5.72 -9.99
C PHE A 106 4.81 4.20 -10.09
N TYR A 107 4.72 3.62 -11.29
CA TYR A 107 4.98 2.19 -11.48
C TYR A 107 6.45 1.83 -11.23
N ALA A 108 7.39 2.66 -11.67
CA ALA A 108 8.81 2.47 -11.36
C ALA A 108 9.07 2.50 -9.84
N MET A 109 8.39 3.40 -9.10
CA MET A 109 8.45 3.43 -7.63
C MET A 109 7.86 2.18 -6.98
N MET A 110 6.71 1.70 -7.47
CA MET A 110 6.08 0.48 -6.97
C MET A 110 6.98 -0.75 -7.19
N GLU A 111 7.65 -0.82 -8.34
CA GLU A 111 8.65 -1.85 -8.64
C GLU A 111 9.87 -1.73 -7.73
N TYR A 112 10.44 -0.53 -7.55
CA TYR A 112 11.55 -0.28 -6.64
C TYR A 112 11.25 -0.73 -5.20
N LEU A 113 10.05 -0.42 -4.70
CA LEU A 113 9.60 -0.81 -3.36
C LEU A 113 9.15 -2.28 -3.28
N ASN A 114 9.19 -3.01 -4.39
CA ASN A 114 8.65 -4.36 -4.53
C ASN A 114 7.22 -4.47 -3.95
N LEU A 115 6.39 -3.47 -4.27
CA LEU A 115 4.98 -3.39 -3.93
C LEU A 115 4.08 -3.91 -5.06
N THR A 116 4.67 -4.59 -6.03
CA THR A 116 3.94 -5.38 -7.01
C THR A 116 2.99 -6.30 -6.28
N GLU A 117 1.74 -6.27 -6.71
CA GLU A 117 0.71 -7.13 -6.14
C GLU A 117 1.26 -8.56 -6.10
N ALA A 118 1.29 -9.18 -4.92
CA ALA A 118 1.30 -10.64 -4.93
C ALA A 118 0.16 -11.05 -5.88
N PRO A 119 0.41 -11.95 -6.86
CA PRO A 119 -0.53 -12.22 -7.94
C PRO A 119 -1.82 -12.79 -7.34
N THR A 120 -2.74 -11.91 -6.98
CA THR A 120 -4.02 -12.26 -6.35
C THR A 120 -5.15 -11.49 -6.97
N GLN A 121 -5.01 -11.16 -8.25
CA GLN A 121 -6.05 -11.42 -9.22
C GLN A 121 -5.40 -12.12 -10.40
N LEU A 122 -5.80 -13.38 -10.57
CA LEU A 122 -5.64 -14.12 -11.80
C LEU A 122 -5.85 -13.16 -12.98
N LEU A 123 -4.79 -12.86 -13.73
CA LEU A 123 -4.96 -12.69 -15.17
C LEU A 123 -5.43 -14.06 -15.67
N GLU A 124 -6.71 -14.36 -15.46
CA GLU A 124 -7.39 -15.37 -16.25
C GLU A 124 -7.33 -14.83 -17.66
N TRP A 125 -6.46 -15.42 -18.47
CA TRP A 125 -6.48 -15.20 -19.90
C TRP A 125 -7.90 -15.47 -20.38
N ASP A 126 -8.61 -14.42 -20.78
CA ASP A 126 -9.93 -14.53 -21.38
C ASP A 126 -9.76 -14.61 -22.90
N PRO A 127 -9.97 -15.77 -23.53
CA PRO A 127 -9.92 -15.92 -24.99
C PRO A 127 -10.87 -14.97 -25.72
N ASN A 128 -11.90 -14.46 -25.03
CA ASN A 128 -12.93 -13.60 -25.60
C ASN A 128 -12.62 -12.10 -25.41
N ALA A 129 -11.66 -11.75 -24.57
CA ALA A 129 -11.20 -10.38 -24.39
C ALA A 129 -10.19 -9.99 -25.48
N HIS A 130 -10.69 -9.83 -26.71
CA HIS A 130 -9.88 -9.38 -27.84
C HIS A 130 -10.48 -8.14 -28.52
N ALA A 131 -9.65 -7.37 -29.22
CA ALA A 131 -10.15 -6.27 -30.05
C ALA A 131 -11.12 -6.81 -31.12
N LYS A 132 -12.18 -6.06 -31.46
CA LYS A 132 -13.18 -6.46 -32.47
C LYS A 132 -12.59 -6.81 -33.84
N GLU A 133 -11.39 -6.30 -34.12
CA GLU A 133 -10.68 -6.47 -35.39
C GLU A 133 -9.70 -7.65 -35.38
N MET A 134 -9.47 -8.27 -34.21
CA MET A 134 -8.66 -9.47 -34.08
C MET A 134 -9.56 -10.71 -34.15
N ALA A 135 -9.39 -11.52 -35.20
CA ALA A 135 -9.95 -12.86 -35.30
C ALA A 135 -8.89 -13.88 -34.87
N LEU A 136 -9.14 -14.63 -33.80
CA LEU A 136 -8.25 -15.69 -33.35
C LEU A 136 -8.43 -16.92 -34.27
N SER A 137 -7.34 -17.38 -34.88
CA SER A 137 -7.34 -18.56 -35.75
C SER A 137 -7.27 -19.84 -34.91
N ASN A 138 -8.21 -20.73 -35.17
CA ASN A 138 -8.30 -22.06 -34.58
C ASN A 138 -7.85 -23.13 -35.58
N ALA A 139 -6.70 -22.94 -36.24
CA ALA A 139 -6.10 -23.92 -37.15
C ALA A 139 -5.68 -25.25 -36.47
N ASN A 140 -6.18 -25.49 -35.25
CA ASN A 140 -6.45 -26.77 -34.61
C ASN A 140 -5.35 -27.83 -34.74
N ARG A 141 -4.10 -27.39 -34.65
CA ARG A 141 -3.30 -28.01 -33.58
C ARG A 141 -3.98 -27.56 -32.30
N THR A 142 -4.75 -28.46 -31.71
CA THR A 142 -5.81 -28.08 -30.78
C THR A 142 -5.30 -27.39 -29.52
N VAL A 143 -4.06 -27.51 -29.14
CA VAL A 143 -3.66 -28.87 -28.83
C VAL A 143 -4.09 -29.03 -27.38
N GLU A 144 -4.89 -30.06 -27.05
CA GLU A 144 -5.23 -30.45 -25.67
C GLU A 144 -4.08 -30.24 -24.66
#